data_AF-A0A1E8TZ10-F1
#
_entry.id   AF-A0A1E8TZ10-F1
#
_cell.length_a   1.000
_cell.length_b   1.000
_cell.length_c   1.000
_cell.angle_alpha   90.00
_cell.angle_beta   90.00
_cell.angle_gamma   90.00
#
_symmetry.space_group_name_H-M   'P 1'
#
loop_
_entity.id
_entity.type
_entity.pdbx_description
1 polymer ?
#
loop_
_entity_poly.entity_id
_entity_poly.type
_entity_poly.pdbx_seq_one_letter_code
_entity_poly.pdbx_strand_id
1 'polypeptide(L)'
;MSRVIYRTRPFIPYAKYSKYWNEYIQEGDEIIKYVYNKVKLPDRELRNEIYSHEKQRWTIGDVNLPDWLYRYVVDDDLSDNGKKIVKQWRLEKYSSELNNYKEKGYFIDEEKKIVITDREILMFREDSEVPCWDKITSLVKNAYNRIRITPKFMGLVKDDFENHKVDYEILCEMAEQNRKKNEEKEKEFIAKQQELQEKKDYEVAIQLFLRLQKNLVDIKPKLSEEGRKEIDNLLNLINKSEISRTRYDILHQEGVEIILKEKSKRG
;
A
#
# COMPACT_ATOMS: atom_id res chain seq x y z
N MET A 1 -22.31 8.97 6.98
CA MET A 1 -21.85 9.40 5.64
C MET A 1 -22.60 8.56 4.59
N SER A 2 -22.59 8.91 3.31
CA SER A 2 -23.19 8.06 2.26
C SER A 2 -22.11 7.23 1.54
N ARG A 3 -22.33 5.92 1.37
CA ARG A 3 -21.38 5.03 0.69
C ARG A 3 -22.06 3.95 -0.12
N VAL A 4 -21.48 3.58 -1.26
CA VAL A 4 -21.94 2.43 -2.05
C VAL A 4 -21.53 1.14 -1.35
N ILE A 5 -22.51 0.35 -0.90
CA ILE A 5 -22.28 -0.93 -0.24
C ILE A 5 -22.31 -2.11 -1.21
N TYR A 6 -23.05 -1.98 -2.32
CA TYR A 6 -23.10 -3.01 -3.35
C TYR A 6 -23.43 -2.43 -4.72
N ARG A 7 -22.78 -2.96 -5.76
CA ARG A 7 -23.04 -2.63 -7.16
C ARG A 7 -23.25 -3.92 -7.95
N THR A 8 -24.38 -4.02 -8.66
CA THR A 8 -24.60 -5.17 -9.55
C THR A 8 -23.70 -5.07 -10.78
N ARG A 9 -23.39 -6.22 -11.39
CA ARG A 9 -22.80 -6.21 -12.73
C ARG A 9 -23.73 -5.49 -13.72
N PRO A 10 -23.17 -4.75 -14.70
CA PRO A 10 -23.99 -4.14 -15.73
C PRO A 10 -24.76 -5.18 -16.55
N PHE A 11 -26.02 -4.90 -16.84
CA PHE A 11 -26.92 -5.74 -17.63
C PHE A 11 -27.58 -4.92 -18.75
N ILE A 12 -28.12 -5.62 -19.75
CA ILE A 12 -28.72 -5.04 -20.96
C ILE A 12 -30.18 -5.50 -21.05
N PRO A 13 -31.12 -4.79 -20.41
CA PRO A 13 -32.52 -5.22 -20.33
C PRO A 13 -33.34 -4.89 -21.58
N TYR A 14 -32.99 -3.83 -22.33
CA TYR A 14 -33.86 -3.30 -23.38
C TYR A 14 -33.18 -3.08 -24.74
N ALA A 15 -31.99 -2.48 -24.80
CA ALA A 15 -31.33 -2.16 -26.06
C ALA A 15 -29.83 -2.50 -26.03
N LYS A 16 -29.30 -3.05 -27.14
CA LYS A 16 -27.91 -3.52 -27.28
C LYS A 16 -26.84 -2.52 -26.81
N TYR A 17 -27.14 -1.23 -26.86
CA TYR A 17 -26.21 -0.14 -26.53
C TYR A 17 -26.51 0.59 -25.22
N SER A 18 -27.52 0.16 -24.45
CA SER A 18 -27.82 0.69 -23.12
C SER A 18 -27.35 -0.30 -22.05
N LYS A 19 -26.57 0.20 -21.10
CA LYS A 19 -26.11 -0.60 -19.94
C LYS A 19 -26.78 -0.08 -18.69
N TYR A 20 -27.33 -0.98 -17.90
CA TYR A 20 -27.98 -0.69 -16.63
C TYR A 20 -27.23 -1.39 -15.51
N TRP A 21 -27.20 -0.78 -14.33
CA TRP A 21 -26.77 -1.45 -13.11
C TRP A 21 -27.50 -0.84 -11.92
N ASN A 22 -27.53 -1.58 -10.82
CA ASN A 22 -28.07 -1.08 -9.56
C ASN A 22 -26.90 -0.77 -8.64
N GLU A 23 -27.00 0.35 -7.92
CA GLU A 23 -26.16 0.63 -6.76
C GLU A 23 -27.03 0.71 -5.52
N TYR A 24 -26.52 0.16 -4.44
CA TYR A 24 -27.13 0.21 -3.12
C TYR A 24 -26.23 1.10 -2.29
N ILE A 25 -26.76 2.23 -1.86
CA ILE A 25 -26.07 3.25 -1.09
C ILE A 25 -26.61 3.17 0.33
N GLN A 26 -25.71 3.09 1.31
CA GLN A 26 -26.05 3.20 2.71
C GLN A 26 -25.90 4.65 3.15
N GLU A 27 -26.95 5.18 3.79
CA GLU A 27 -26.99 6.48 4.44
C GLU A 27 -27.47 6.29 5.88
N GLY A 28 -26.52 6.07 6.78
CA GLY A 28 -26.85 5.72 8.16
C GLY A 28 -27.55 4.36 8.25
N ASP A 29 -28.77 4.38 8.78
CA ASP A 29 -29.68 3.23 8.86
C ASP A 29 -30.56 3.06 7.61
N GLU A 30 -30.40 3.90 6.59
CA GLU A 30 -31.14 3.77 5.34
C GLU A 30 -30.28 3.09 4.25
N ILE A 31 -30.90 2.25 3.44
CA ILE A 31 -30.32 1.69 2.21
C ILE A 31 -31.18 2.15 1.05
N ILE A 32 -30.56 2.87 0.12
CA ILE A 32 -31.20 3.43 -1.07
C ILE A 32 -30.69 2.69 -2.29
N LYS A 33 -31.60 2.14 -3.09
CA LYS A 33 -31.30 1.55 -4.39
C LYS A 33 -31.48 2.57 -5.49
N TYR A 34 -30.39 2.86 -6.18
CA TYR A 34 -30.38 3.61 -7.41
C TYR A 34 -30.28 2.68 -8.61
N VAL A 35 -31.07 2.97 -9.64
CA VAL A 35 -30.91 2.35 -10.96
C VAL A 35 -30.16 3.33 -11.84
N TYR A 36 -28.97 2.92 -12.26
CA TYR A 36 -28.15 3.66 -13.20
C TYR A 36 -28.36 3.13 -14.60
N ASN A 37 -28.31 4.03 -15.57
CA ASN A 37 -28.29 3.69 -16.98
C ASN A 37 -27.30 4.56 -17.74
N LYS A 38 -26.53 3.90 -18.60
CA LYS A 38 -25.64 4.52 -19.56
C LYS A 38 -26.20 4.30 -20.94
N VAL A 39 -26.68 5.37 -21.58
CA VAL A 39 -27.27 5.32 -22.91
C VAL A 39 -26.25 5.79 -23.93
N LYS A 40 -26.07 5.04 -25.01
CA LYS A 40 -25.27 5.48 -26.15
C LYS A 40 -26.18 6.20 -27.14
N LEU A 41 -26.28 7.52 -26.99
CA LEU A 41 -27.01 8.34 -27.94
C LEU A 41 -26.20 8.54 -29.23
N PRO A 42 -26.86 8.72 -30.39
CA PRO A 42 -26.18 8.98 -31.67
C PRO A 42 -25.36 10.27 -31.64
N ASP A 43 -25.89 11.28 -30.95
CA ASP A 43 -25.25 12.55 -30.69
C ASP A 43 -23.88 12.35 -30.01
N ARG A 44 -22.88 13.10 -30.45
CA ARG A 44 -21.51 13.02 -29.95
C ARG A 44 -21.37 13.68 -28.59
N GLU A 45 -22.17 14.71 -28.30
CA GLU A 45 -22.11 15.46 -27.04
C GLU A 45 -22.81 14.71 -25.89
N LEU A 46 -23.97 14.11 -26.14
CA LEU A 46 -24.73 13.33 -25.16
C LEU A 46 -24.25 11.87 -25.05
N ARG A 47 -23.11 11.55 -25.70
CA ARG A 47 -22.59 10.18 -25.77
C ARG A 47 -22.00 9.80 -24.42
N ASN A 48 -22.51 8.71 -23.84
CA ASN A 48 -22.06 8.13 -22.55
C ASN A 48 -22.57 8.83 -21.29
N GLU A 49 -23.60 9.69 -21.39
CA GLU A 49 -24.25 10.22 -20.19
C GLU A 49 -24.78 9.09 -19.30
N ILE A 50 -24.56 9.26 -17.99
CA ILE A 50 -25.01 8.35 -16.95
C ILE A 50 -26.17 9.04 -16.25
N TYR A 51 -27.34 8.40 -16.28
CA TYR A 51 -28.49 8.84 -15.51
C TYR A 51 -28.69 7.88 -14.35
N SER A 52 -29.24 8.41 -13.25
CA SER A 52 -29.60 7.64 -12.08
C SER A 52 -30.93 8.14 -11.52
N HIS A 53 -31.76 7.21 -11.06
CA HIS A 53 -32.92 7.55 -10.25
C HIS A 53 -33.02 6.60 -9.06
N GLU A 54 -33.49 7.14 -7.94
CA GLU A 54 -33.86 6.35 -6.78
C GLU A 54 -35.05 5.47 -7.15
N LYS A 55 -34.93 4.16 -6.89
CA LYS A 55 -35.98 3.19 -7.18
C LYS A 55 -36.67 2.70 -5.92
N GLN A 56 -35.89 2.43 -4.88
CA GLN A 56 -36.37 1.88 -3.62
C GLN A 56 -35.49 2.38 -2.48
N ARG A 57 -36.09 2.47 -1.30
CA ARG A 57 -35.44 2.81 -0.05
C ARG A 57 -35.95 1.87 1.03
N TRP A 58 -35.06 1.48 1.92
CA TRP A 58 -35.36 0.66 3.08
C TRP A 58 -34.64 1.23 4.30
N THR A 59 -35.24 1.04 5.47
CA THR A 59 -34.56 1.20 6.75
C THR A 59 -34.06 -0.17 7.21
N ILE A 60 -32.90 -0.22 7.86
CA ILE A 60 -32.38 -1.42 8.51
C ILE A 60 -33.44 -1.97 9.49
N GLY A 61 -33.80 -3.25 9.34
CA GLY A 61 -34.87 -3.89 10.09
C GLY A 61 -36.21 -3.98 9.36
N ASP A 62 -36.38 -3.30 8.22
CA ASP A 62 -37.59 -3.42 7.41
C ASP A 62 -37.82 -4.85 6.95
N VAL A 63 -39.06 -5.33 7.07
CA VAL A 63 -39.49 -6.66 6.60
C VAL A 63 -39.23 -6.85 5.10
N ASN A 64 -39.26 -5.75 4.33
CA ASN A 64 -39.06 -5.76 2.89
C ASN A 64 -37.60 -5.53 2.47
N LEU A 65 -36.68 -5.31 3.41
CA LEU A 65 -35.26 -5.18 3.10
C LEU A 65 -34.70 -6.55 2.70
N PRO A 66 -34.13 -6.70 1.49
CA PRO A 66 -33.58 -7.98 1.07
C PRO A 66 -32.49 -8.51 2.02
N ASP A 67 -32.68 -9.73 2.51
CA ASP A 67 -31.79 -10.42 3.46
C ASP A 67 -30.30 -10.36 3.05
N TRP A 68 -29.99 -10.57 1.77
CA TRP A 68 -28.62 -10.58 1.29
C TRP A 68 -27.90 -9.23 1.42
N LEU A 69 -28.61 -8.10 1.55
CA LEU A 69 -28.00 -6.77 1.68
C LEU A 69 -27.34 -6.55 3.04
N TYR A 70 -27.83 -7.21 4.09
CA TYR A 70 -27.23 -7.14 5.44
C TYR A 70 -25.75 -7.55 5.46
N ARG A 71 -25.31 -8.36 4.49
CA ARG A 71 -23.91 -8.78 4.30
C ARG A 71 -22.97 -7.62 3.94
N TYR A 72 -23.52 -6.54 3.39
CA TYR A 72 -22.75 -5.41 2.87
C TYR A 72 -22.89 -4.14 3.71
N VAL A 73 -23.78 -4.15 4.70
CA VAL A 73 -23.99 -3.02 5.61
C VAL A 73 -22.71 -2.77 6.40
N VAL A 74 -22.28 -1.52 6.41
CA VAL A 74 -21.10 -1.07 7.14
C VAL A 74 -21.52 -0.51 8.49
N ASP A 75 -20.84 -1.01 9.52
CA ASP A 75 -21.23 -0.81 10.91
C ASP A 75 -20.96 0.63 11.39
N ASP A 76 -19.95 1.31 10.84
CA ASP A 76 -19.53 2.66 11.23
C ASP A 76 -20.59 3.75 11.01
N ASP A 77 -21.49 3.55 10.04
CA ASP A 77 -22.54 4.52 9.72
C ASP A 77 -23.85 4.26 10.48
N LEU A 78 -24.00 3.09 11.12
CA LEU A 78 -25.26 2.71 11.77
C LEU A 78 -25.47 3.44 13.09
N SER A 79 -26.74 3.71 13.41
CA SER A 79 -27.15 4.06 14.78
C SER A 79 -27.01 2.85 15.71
N ASP A 80 -27.06 3.08 17.02
CA ASP A 80 -27.07 2.00 18.02
C ASP A 80 -28.21 0.98 17.78
N ASN A 81 -29.35 1.45 17.26
CA ASN A 81 -30.46 0.56 16.93
C ASN A 81 -30.17 -0.25 15.67
N GLY A 82 -29.66 0.41 14.62
CA GLY A 82 -29.21 -0.26 13.40
C GLY A 82 -28.18 -1.36 13.69
N LYS A 83 -27.18 -1.06 14.54
CA LYS A 83 -26.16 -2.03 14.97
C LYS A 83 -26.77 -3.23 15.69
N LYS A 84 -27.74 -3.03 16.59
CA LYS A 84 -28.44 -4.13 17.28
C LYS A 84 -29.15 -5.05 16.31
N ILE A 85 -29.85 -4.49 15.33
CA ILE A 85 -30.59 -5.26 14.32
C ILE A 85 -29.62 -6.06 13.45
N VAL A 86 -28.58 -5.43 12.92
CA VAL A 86 -27.57 -6.10 12.07
C VAL A 86 -26.83 -7.18 12.87
N LYS A 87 -26.51 -6.92 14.13
CA LYS A 87 -25.90 -7.90 15.04
C LYS A 87 -26.76 -9.14 15.20
N GLN A 88 -28.05 -8.96 15.51
CA GLN A 88 -29.00 -10.07 15.62
C GLN A 88 -29.04 -10.89 14.33
N TRP A 89 -29.16 -10.21 13.18
CA TRP A 89 -29.18 -10.88 11.87
C TRP A 89 -27.90 -11.67 11.59
N ARG A 90 -26.71 -11.10 11.87
CA ARG A 90 -25.43 -11.79 11.60
C ARG A 90 -25.23 -13.01 12.51
N LEU A 91 -25.67 -12.95 13.76
CA LEU A 91 -25.66 -14.09 14.68
C LEU A 91 -26.60 -15.21 14.21
N GLU A 92 -27.80 -14.87 13.74
CA GLU A 92 -28.73 -15.85 13.17
C GLU A 92 -28.16 -16.50 11.89
N LYS A 93 -27.47 -15.71 11.05
CA LYS A 93 -26.87 -16.21 9.81
C LYS A 93 -25.61 -17.03 10.02
N TYR A 94 -24.86 -16.79 11.09
CA TYR A 94 -23.64 -17.54 11.41
C TYR A 94 -23.86 -19.05 11.30
N SER A 95 -24.92 -19.59 11.92
CA SER A 95 -25.22 -21.03 11.88
C SER A 95 -25.46 -21.54 10.46
N SER A 96 -26.18 -20.77 9.63
CA SER A 96 -26.45 -21.13 8.24
C SER A 96 -25.19 -21.11 7.37
N GLU A 97 -24.27 -20.17 7.64
CA GLU A 97 -22.99 -20.07 6.94
C GLU A 97 -22.02 -21.17 7.35
N LEU A 98 -21.97 -21.47 8.64
CA LEU A 98 -21.17 -22.57 9.18
C LEU A 98 -21.57 -23.90 8.53
N ASN A 99 -22.87 -24.17 8.42
CA ASN A 99 -23.38 -25.37 7.73
C ASN A 99 -23.00 -25.40 6.24
N ASN A 100 -23.06 -24.26 5.54
CA ASN A 100 -22.61 -24.15 4.15
C ASN A 100 -21.11 -24.47 4.01
N TYR A 101 -20.27 -24.06 4.96
CA TYR A 101 -18.85 -24.43 4.97
C TYR A 101 -18.65 -25.93 5.26
N LYS A 102 -19.44 -26.53 6.16
CA LYS A 102 -19.43 -27.98 6.41
C LYS A 102 -19.79 -28.78 5.17
N GLU A 103 -20.85 -28.39 4.47
CA GLU A 103 -21.30 -29.04 3.23
C GLU A 103 -20.23 -29.01 2.13
N LYS A 104 -19.40 -27.96 2.12
CA LYS A 104 -18.25 -27.83 1.21
C LYS A 104 -17.02 -28.62 1.64
N GLY A 105 -17.05 -29.26 2.82
CA GLY A 105 -15.94 -30.06 3.35
C GLY A 105 -14.74 -29.25 3.84
N TYR A 106 -14.94 -27.96 4.16
CA TYR A 106 -13.88 -27.13 4.72
C TYR A 106 -13.57 -27.48 6.17
N PHE A 107 -12.35 -27.18 6.60
CA PHE A 107 -11.98 -27.35 8.01
C PHE A 107 -12.62 -26.24 8.85
N ILE A 108 -13.15 -26.64 10.00
CA ILE A 108 -13.87 -25.76 10.92
C ILE A 108 -13.43 -26.09 12.34
N ASP A 109 -12.95 -25.07 13.02
CA ASP A 109 -12.81 -25.07 14.48
C ASP A 109 -13.99 -24.28 15.04
N GLU A 110 -14.99 -24.99 15.59
CA GLU A 110 -16.19 -24.37 16.13
C GLU A 110 -15.94 -23.61 17.43
N GLU A 111 -14.96 -24.05 18.23
CA GLU A 111 -14.63 -23.43 19.52
C GLU A 111 -13.96 -22.07 19.29
N LYS A 112 -12.98 -22.03 18.39
CA LYS A 112 -12.28 -20.79 18.00
C LYS A 112 -13.00 -20.01 16.91
N LYS A 113 -14.09 -20.56 16.36
CA LYS A 113 -14.90 -20.01 15.26
C LYS A 113 -14.07 -19.68 14.03
N ILE A 114 -13.18 -20.58 13.67
CA ILE A 114 -12.28 -20.46 12.52
C ILE A 114 -12.75 -21.38 11.40
N VAL A 115 -12.70 -20.87 10.17
CA VAL A 115 -12.96 -21.64 8.95
C VAL A 115 -11.74 -21.53 8.04
N ILE A 116 -11.21 -22.67 7.63
CA ILE A 116 -10.09 -22.76 6.68
C ILE A 116 -10.60 -23.34 5.37
N THR A 117 -10.63 -22.50 4.35
CA THR A 117 -10.96 -22.87 2.96
C THR A 117 -9.67 -23.08 2.15
N ASP A 118 -9.80 -23.45 0.88
CA ASP A 118 -8.63 -23.59 -0.02
C ASP A 118 -7.89 -22.27 -0.31
N ARG A 119 -8.52 -21.12 -0.04
CA ARG A 119 -8.03 -19.81 -0.48
C ARG A 119 -7.87 -18.81 0.66
N GLU A 120 -8.60 -19.00 1.74
CA GLU A 120 -8.69 -18.05 2.82
C GLU A 120 -9.00 -18.72 4.15
N ILE A 121 -8.61 -18.02 5.20
CA ILE A 121 -8.84 -18.34 6.59
C ILE A 121 -9.70 -17.21 7.15
N LEU A 122 -10.83 -17.59 7.71
CA LEU A 122 -11.84 -16.70 8.27
C LEU A 122 -11.96 -16.98 9.77
N MET A 123 -12.13 -15.93 10.56
CA MET A 123 -12.43 -16.01 11.98
C MET A 123 -13.69 -15.22 12.25
N PHE A 124 -14.67 -15.82 12.91
CA PHE A 124 -15.87 -15.11 13.31
C PHE A 124 -15.60 -14.30 14.58
N ARG A 125 -15.62 -12.98 14.44
CA ARG A 125 -15.47 -12.02 15.52
C ARG A 125 -16.83 -11.75 16.13
N GLU A 126 -17.06 -12.26 17.33
CA GLU A 126 -18.24 -11.88 18.14
C GLU A 126 -17.94 -10.76 19.13
N ASP A 127 -16.67 -10.53 19.37
CA ASP A 127 -16.11 -9.46 20.20
C ASP A 127 -16.25 -8.08 19.56
N SER A 128 -16.48 -8.01 18.24
CA SER A 128 -16.81 -6.75 17.57
C SER A 128 -18.21 -6.26 17.95
N GLU A 129 -18.40 -4.94 17.85
CA GLU A 129 -19.69 -4.30 18.14
C GLU A 129 -20.83 -4.93 17.33
N VAL A 130 -20.56 -5.20 16.05
CA VAL A 130 -21.38 -6.02 15.16
C VAL A 130 -20.56 -7.22 14.68
N PRO A 131 -20.97 -8.46 14.98
CA PRO A 131 -20.19 -9.65 14.65
C PRO A 131 -19.89 -9.79 13.17
N CYS A 132 -18.76 -10.35 12.76
CA CYS A 132 -18.46 -10.57 11.34
C CYS A 132 -17.42 -11.67 11.11
N TRP A 133 -17.39 -12.20 9.87
CA TRP A 133 -16.27 -13.02 9.42
C TRP A 133 -15.11 -12.11 9.03
N ASP A 134 -14.07 -12.11 9.85
CA ASP A 134 -12.83 -11.42 9.57
C ASP A 134 -11.86 -12.32 8.80
N LYS A 135 -11.17 -11.74 7.82
CA LYS A 135 -10.26 -12.47 6.94
C LYS A 135 -8.84 -12.39 7.49
N ILE A 136 -8.49 -13.34 8.35
CA ILE A 136 -7.16 -13.42 8.97
C ILE A 136 -6.07 -14.03 8.07
N THR A 137 -6.34 -14.21 6.78
CA THR A 137 -5.39 -14.82 5.83
C THR A 137 -4.07 -14.05 5.74
N SER A 138 -4.12 -12.72 5.82
CA SER A 138 -2.91 -11.88 5.82
C SER A 138 -2.10 -12.03 7.11
N LEU A 139 -2.77 -12.18 8.25
CA LEU A 139 -2.09 -12.47 9.51
C LEU A 139 -1.33 -13.80 9.42
N VAL A 140 -1.98 -14.85 8.91
CA VAL A 140 -1.36 -16.17 8.73
C VAL A 140 -0.18 -16.09 7.76
N LYS A 141 -0.30 -15.33 6.66
CA LYS A 141 0.85 -15.08 5.77
C LYS A 141 2.03 -14.46 6.50
N ASN A 142 1.78 -13.46 7.34
CA ASN A 142 2.82 -12.79 8.11
C ASN A 142 3.43 -13.73 9.17
N ALA A 143 2.61 -14.49 9.88
CA ALA A 143 3.04 -15.47 10.87
C ALA A 143 3.97 -16.55 10.29
N TYR A 144 3.71 -16.99 9.04
CA TYR A 144 4.52 -18.00 8.36
C TYR A 144 5.54 -17.43 7.37
N ASN A 145 5.75 -16.10 7.32
CA ASN A 145 6.59 -15.43 6.32
C ASN A 145 6.29 -15.87 4.87
N ARG A 146 5.01 -15.98 4.51
CA ARG A 146 4.55 -16.37 3.17
C ARG A 146 3.94 -15.20 2.43
N ILE A 147 4.36 -15.03 1.17
CA ILE A 147 3.77 -14.02 0.28
C ILE A 147 2.46 -14.53 -0.35
N ARG A 148 2.42 -15.83 -0.68
CA ARG A 148 1.33 -16.45 -1.45
C ARG A 148 0.65 -17.58 -0.67
N ILE A 149 -0.66 -17.73 -0.88
CA ILE A 149 -1.42 -18.90 -0.44
C ILE A 149 -1.31 -19.96 -1.53
N THR A 150 -1.03 -21.20 -1.12
CA THR A 150 -1.03 -22.37 -1.99
C THR A 150 -1.80 -23.49 -1.30
N PRO A 151 -2.42 -24.44 -2.03
CA PRO A 151 -3.14 -25.55 -1.41
C PRO A 151 -2.26 -26.36 -0.43
N LYS A 152 -0.99 -26.59 -0.79
CA LYS A 152 -0.02 -27.26 0.10
C LYS A 152 0.22 -26.48 1.40
N PHE A 153 0.31 -25.16 1.31
CA PHE A 153 0.45 -24.31 2.50
C PHE A 153 -0.82 -24.31 3.36
N MET A 154 -2.00 -24.27 2.73
CA MET A 154 -3.27 -24.36 3.45
C MET A 154 -3.43 -25.69 4.19
N GLY A 155 -2.97 -26.80 3.59
CA GLY A 155 -2.90 -28.09 4.27
C GLY A 155 -2.03 -28.05 5.53
N LEU A 156 -0.84 -27.44 5.45
CA LEU A 156 0.03 -27.27 6.62
C LEU A 156 -0.62 -26.41 7.71
N VAL A 157 -1.23 -25.29 7.34
CA VAL A 157 -1.91 -24.43 8.31
C VAL A 157 -3.07 -25.18 8.96
N LYS A 158 -3.85 -25.94 8.19
CA LYS A 158 -4.91 -26.80 8.71
C LYS A 158 -4.37 -27.81 9.72
N ASP A 159 -3.33 -28.55 9.36
CA ASP A 159 -2.70 -29.51 10.26
C ASP A 159 -2.21 -28.85 11.56
N ASP A 160 -1.65 -27.64 11.49
CA ASP A 160 -1.16 -26.93 12.67
C ASP A 160 -2.30 -26.44 13.58
N PHE A 161 -3.46 -26.07 13.03
CA PHE A 161 -4.68 -25.79 13.80
C PHE A 161 -5.27 -27.08 14.41
N GLU A 162 -5.40 -28.16 13.63
CA GLU A 162 -5.93 -29.46 14.08
C GLU A 162 -5.12 -30.05 15.22
N ASN A 163 -3.81 -29.85 15.21
CA ASN A 163 -2.90 -30.34 16.25
C ASN A 163 -2.66 -29.32 17.37
N HIS A 164 -3.44 -28.25 17.45
CA HIS A 164 -3.33 -27.17 18.45
C HIS A 164 -1.92 -26.58 18.58
N LYS A 165 -1.15 -26.57 17.49
CA LYS A 165 0.18 -25.93 17.47
C LYS A 165 0.10 -24.43 17.31
N VAL A 166 -0.97 -23.97 16.66
CA VAL A 166 -1.26 -22.55 16.46
C VAL A 166 -2.71 -22.27 16.79
N ASP A 167 -2.94 -21.08 17.32
CA ASP A 167 -4.24 -20.44 17.42
C ASP A 167 -4.10 -18.97 17.00
N TYR A 168 -5.15 -18.18 17.19
CA TYR A 168 -5.13 -16.77 16.82
C TYR A 168 -4.06 -15.94 17.58
N GLU A 169 -3.85 -16.22 18.86
CA GLU A 169 -2.91 -15.48 19.69
C GLU A 169 -1.47 -15.80 19.29
N ILE A 170 -1.17 -17.09 19.11
CA ILE A 170 0.14 -17.56 18.62
C ILE A 170 0.43 -16.98 17.22
N LEU A 171 -0.57 -16.91 16.33
CA LEU A 171 -0.40 -16.28 15.02
C LEU A 171 -0.04 -14.79 15.12
N CYS A 172 -0.66 -14.05 16.05
CA CYS A 172 -0.32 -12.65 16.32
C CYS A 172 1.14 -12.52 16.76
N GLU A 173 1.58 -13.35 17.70
CA GLU A 173 2.96 -13.32 18.20
C GLU A 173 3.97 -13.66 17.10
N MET A 174 3.73 -14.73 16.33
CA MET A 174 4.58 -15.12 15.20
C MET A 174 4.68 -14.02 14.16
N ALA A 175 3.56 -13.38 13.81
CA ALA A 175 3.53 -12.30 12.84
C ALA A 175 4.33 -11.08 13.31
N GLU A 176 4.22 -10.72 14.59
CA GLU A 176 4.95 -9.59 15.16
C GLU A 176 6.45 -9.85 15.24
N GLN A 177 6.86 -11.06 15.64
CA GLN A 177 8.27 -11.46 15.64
C GLN A 177 8.86 -11.39 14.22
N ASN A 178 8.12 -11.87 13.23
CA ASN A 178 8.53 -11.81 11.83
C ASN A 178 8.61 -10.37 11.31
N ARG A 179 7.68 -9.50 11.71
CA ARG A 179 7.68 -8.07 11.36
C ARG A 179 8.97 -7.40 11.84
N LYS A 180 9.29 -7.54 13.14
CA LYS A 180 10.52 -6.99 13.74
C LYS A 180 11.79 -7.50 13.03
N LYS A 181 11.86 -8.80 12.77
CA LYS A 181 12.98 -9.42 12.05
C LYS A 181 13.13 -8.89 10.62
N ASN A 182 12.03 -8.60 9.94
CA ASN A 182 12.06 -8.04 8.59
C ASN A 182 12.47 -6.56 8.60
N GLU A 183 11.98 -5.77 9.56
CA GLU A 183 12.39 -4.37 9.77
C GLU A 183 13.90 -4.25 10.05
N GLU A 184 14.46 -5.15 10.88
CA GLU A 184 15.91 -5.19 11.16
C GLU A 184 16.73 -5.50 9.90
N LYS A 185 16.32 -6.49 9.12
CA LYS A 185 16.97 -6.85 7.85
C LYS A 185 16.92 -5.72 6.83
N GLU A 186 15.80 -5.00 6.76
CA GLU A 186 15.64 -3.87 5.85
C GLU A 186 16.58 -2.72 6.25
N LYS A 187 16.69 -2.41 7.55
CA LYS A 187 17.66 -1.43 8.06
C LYS A 187 19.10 -1.83 7.72
N GLU A 188 19.46 -3.10 7.92
CA GLU A 188 20.79 -3.60 7.58
C GLU A 188 21.08 -3.51 6.07
N PHE A 189 20.09 -3.83 5.23
CA PHE A 189 20.21 -3.72 3.78
C PHE A 189 20.41 -2.26 3.35
N ILE A 190 19.63 -1.33 3.88
CA ILE A 190 19.75 0.09 3.59
C ILE A 190 21.12 0.63 4.02
N ALA A 191 21.58 0.28 5.22
CA ALA A 191 22.91 0.69 5.72
C ALA A 191 24.04 0.20 4.80
N LYS A 192 23.98 -1.06 4.34
CA LYS A 192 24.96 -1.62 3.39
C LYS A 192 24.94 -0.91 2.04
N GLN A 193 23.76 -0.52 1.55
CA GLN A 193 23.64 0.26 0.31
C GLN A 193 24.22 1.67 0.46
N GLN A 194 23.98 2.32 1.61
CA GLN A 194 24.56 3.63 1.91
C GLN A 194 26.09 3.56 1.98
N GLU A 195 26.66 2.59 2.70
CA GLU A 195 28.12 2.40 2.78
C GLU A 195 28.74 2.16 1.39
N LEU A 196 28.08 1.35 0.55
CA LEU A 196 28.54 1.11 -0.83
C LEU A 196 28.49 2.39 -1.68
N GLN A 197 27.46 3.21 -1.48
CA GLN A 197 27.32 4.48 -2.19
C GLN A 197 28.38 5.49 -1.74
N GLU A 198 28.62 5.62 -0.43
CA GLU A 198 29.67 6.48 0.12
C GLU A 198 31.06 6.12 -0.40
N LYS A 199 31.38 4.83 -0.52
CA LYS A 199 32.65 4.36 -1.13
C LYS A 199 32.78 4.78 -2.58
N LYS A 200 31.71 4.62 -3.38
CA LYS A 200 31.70 5.06 -4.79
C LYS A 200 31.85 6.57 -4.91
N ASP A 201 31.15 7.33 -4.07
CA ASP A 201 31.21 8.79 -4.08
C ASP A 201 32.60 9.28 -3.67
N TYR A 202 33.25 8.60 -2.72
CA TYR A 202 34.63 8.85 -2.34
C TYR A 202 35.61 8.59 -3.50
N GLU A 203 35.50 7.45 -4.19
CA GLU A 203 36.33 7.14 -5.37
C GLU A 203 36.15 8.18 -6.50
N VAL A 204 34.91 8.60 -6.76
CA VAL A 204 34.62 9.65 -7.74
C VAL A 204 35.23 10.99 -7.31
N ALA A 205 35.15 11.34 -6.03
CA ALA A 205 35.76 12.55 -5.49
C ALA A 205 37.29 12.55 -5.66
N ILE A 206 37.97 11.41 -5.43
CA ILE A 206 39.42 11.28 -5.72
C ILE A 206 39.72 11.65 -7.18
N GLN A 207 38.99 11.07 -8.13
CA GLN A 207 39.23 11.31 -9.55
C GLN A 207 39.02 12.79 -9.94
N LEU A 208 38.02 13.43 -9.34
CA LEU A 208 37.73 14.84 -9.55
C LEU A 208 38.83 15.75 -8.99
N PHE A 209 39.34 15.45 -7.79
CA PHE A 209 40.47 16.16 -7.19
C PHE A 209 41.73 16.05 -8.05
N LEU A 210 42.08 14.84 -8.51
CA LEU A 210 43.22 14.61 -9.40
C LEU A 210 43.07 15.40 -10.71
N ARG A 211 41.86 15.43 -11.28
CA ARG A 211 41.58 16.19 -12.51
C ARG A 211 41.69 17.69 -12.29
N LEU A 212 41.18 18.21 -11.18
CA LEU A 212 41.30 19.62 -10.81
C LEU A 212 42.77 20.01 -10.67
N GLN A 213 43.56 19.24 -9.91
CA GLN A 213 45.00 19.47 -9.76
C GLN A 213 45.71 19.55 -11.11
N LYS A 214 45.47 18.57 -11.98
CA LYS A 214 46.04 18.55 -13.33
C LYS A 214 45.69 19.81 -14.12
N ASN A 215 44.41 20.18 -14.15
CA ASN A 215 43.94 21.36 -14.89
C ASN A 215 44.60 22.66 -14.37
N LEU A 216 44.74 22.80 -13.05
CA LEU A 216 45.36 23.97 -12.43
C LEU A 216 46.87 24.04 -12.72
N VAL A 217 47.57 22.90 -12.69
CA VAL A 217 48.98 22.80 -13.10
C VAL A 217 49.15 23.17 -14.58
N ASP A 218 48.28 22.68 -15.45
CA ASP A 218 48.34 22.93 -16.90
C ASP A 218 48.09 24.41 -17.26
N ILE A 219 47.23 25.11 -16.51
CA ILE A 219 46.93 26.53 -16.76
C ILE A 219 47.92 27.49 -16.12
N LYS A 220 48.56 27.10 -15.02
CA LYS A 220 49.50 27.93 -14.23
C LYS A 220 50.56 28.66 -15.09
N PRO A 221 51.25 28.03 -16.08
CA PRO A 221 52.25 28.72 -16.89
C PRO A 221 51.69 29.90 -17.69
N LYS A 222 50.39 29.86 -17.99
CA LYS A 222 49.71 30.87 -18.82
C LYS A 222 49.24 32.08 -18.02
N LEU A 223 49.39 32.11 -16.70
CA LEU A 223 48.91 33.19 -15.81
C LEU A 223 50.01 34.20 -15.45
N SER A 224 49.60 35.37 -14.94
CA SER A 224 50.53 36.36 -14.36
C SER A 224 51.20 35.84 -13.09
N GLU A 225 52.20 36.55 -12.58
CA GLU A 225 52.90 36.16 -11.34
C GLU A 225 51.96 36.14 -10.12
N GLU A 226 51.03 37.09 -10.04
CA GLU A 226 49.95 37.13 -9.04
C GLU A 226 49.05 35.89 -9.14
N GLY A 227 48.56 35.59 -10.35
CA GLY A 227 47.70 34.43 -10.59
C GLY A 227 48.40 33.09 -10.33
N ARG A 228 49.71 33.00 -10.58
CA ARG A 228 50.50 31.80 -10.25
C ARG A 228 50.57 31.56 -8.75
N LYS A 229 50.73 32.62 -7.93
CA LYS A 229 50.71 32.51 -6.45
C LYS A 229 49.34 32.10 -5.92
N GLU A 230 48.27 32.67 -6.47
CA GLU A 230 46.89 32.28 -6.11
C GLU A 230 46.63 30.80 -6.44
N ILE A 231 47.07 30.32 -7.62
CA ILE A 231 46.97 28.90 -7.99
C ILE A 231 47.83 28.00 -7.10
N ASP A 232 49.04 28.40 -6.72
CA ASP A 232 49.89 27.62 -5.81
C ASP A 232 49.28 27.46 -4.41
N ASN A 233 48.63 28.51 -3.92
CA ASN A 233 47.87 28.45 -2.67
C ASN A 233 46.69 27.48 -2.80
N LEU A 234 45.94 27.53 -3.91
CA LEU A 234 44.82 26.63 -4.16
C LEU A 234 45.28 25.16 -4.27
N LEU A 235 46.38 24.87 -4.95
CA LEU A 235 46.95 23.52 -5.04
C LEU A 235 47.35 22.98 -3.65
N ASN A 236 47.94 23.82 -2.80
CA ASN A 236 48.26 23.46 -1.42
C ASN A 236 47.01 23.19 -0.58
N LEU A 237 45.93 23.97 -0.80
CA LEU A 237 44.64 23.75 -0.14
C LEU A 237 43.99 22.45 -0.60
N ILE A 238 44.04 22.13 -1.89
CA ILE A 238 43.52 20.85 -2.43
C ILE A 238 44.24 19.67 -1.78
N ASN A 239 45.58 19.71 -1.68
CA ASN A 239 46.37 18.63 -1.08
C ASN A 239 46.09 18.39 0.41
N LYS A 240 45.65 19.42 1.13
CA LYS A 240 45.35 19.34 2.57
C LYS A 240 43.86 19.14 2.87
N SER A 241 43.02 19.19 1.85
CA SER A 241 41.56 19.12 2.03
C SER A 241 41.08 17.68 2.13
N GLU A 242 40.04 17.49 2.93
CA GLU A 242 39.30 16.23 2.94
C GLU A 242 38.68 15.97 1.56
N ILE A 243 38.77 14.72 1.11
CA ILE A 243 38.26 14.31 -0.19
C ILE A 243 36.75 14.08 -0.08
N SER A 244 35.98 15.02 -0.60
CA SER A 244 34.52 14.90 -0.71
C SER A 244 34.01 15.69 -1.91
N ARG A 245 32.81 15.34 -2.39
CA ARG A 245 32.17 16.03 -3.52
C ARG A 245 31.95 17.52 -3.22
N THR A 246 31.43 17.82 -2.03
CA THR A 246 31.21 19.19 -1.57
C THR A 246 32.51 20.00 -1.54
N ARG A 247 33.61 19.39 -1.07
CA ARG A 247 34.89 20.08 -1.00
C ARG A 247 35.48 20.31 -2.40
N TYR A 248 35.31 19.36 -3.31
CA TYR A 248 35.66 19.54 -4.72
C TYR A 248 34.91 20.74 -5.32
N ASP A 249 33.60 20.83 -5.13
CA ASP A 249 32.79 21.88 -5.78
C ASP A 249 33.23 23.29 -5.33
N ILE A 250 33.55 23.46 -4.04
CA ILE A 250 34.10 24.71 -3.48
C ILE A 250 35.46 25.04 -4.14
N LEU A 251 36.41 24.11 -4.11
CA LEU A 251 37.77 24.35 -4.62
C LEU A 251 37.80 24.53 -6.14
N HIS A 252 36.92 23.83 -6.87
CA HIS A 252 36.74 24.02 -8.29
C HIS A 252 36.22 25.43 -8.60
N GLN A 253 35.23 25.91 -7.85
CA GLN A 253 34.69 27.25 -8.00
C GLN A 253 35.75 28.34 -7.73
N GLU A 254 36.53 28.20 -6.66
CA GLU A 254 37.67 29.09 -6.38
C GLU A 254 38.67 29.12 -7.54
N GLY A 255 38.99 27.96 -8.11
CA GLY A 255 39.86 27.87 -9.29
C GLY A 255 39.29 28.59 -10.51
N VAL A 256 37.99 28.47 -10.76
CA VAL A 256 37.30 29.18 -11.85
C VAL A 256 37.36 30.69 -11.64
N GLU A 257 37.13 31.18 -10.42
CA GLU A 257 37.15 32.61 -10.10
C GLU A 257 38.54 33.24 -10.32
N ILE A 258 39.61 32.56 -9.91
CA ILE A 258 40.99 33.00 -10.18
C ILE A 258 41.22 33.14 -11.69
N ILE A 259 40.81 32.15 -12.48
CA ILE A 259 40.97 32.15 -13.94
C ILE A 259 40.16 33.30 -14.58
N LEU A 260 38.94 33.54 -14.13
CA LEU A 260 38.09 34.63 -14.64
C LEU A 260 38.70 36.00 -14.33
N LYS A 261 39.19 36.21 -13.11
CA LYS A 261 39.89 37.43 -12.68
C LYS A 261 41.14 37.70 -13.51
N GLU A 262 41.89 36.68 -13.89
CA GLU A 262 43.07 36.82 -14.75
C GLU A 262 42.70 37.13 -16.20
N LYS A 263 41.57 36.59 -16.71
CA LYS A 263 41.07 36.92 -18.04
C LYS A 263 40.59 38.38 -18.13
N SER A 264 39.89 38.89 -17.11
CA SER A 264 39.39 40.26 -17.10
C SER A 264 40.51 41.31 -17.04
N LYS A 265 41.72 40.95 -16.60
CA LYS A 265 42.91 41.83 -16.63
C LYS A 265 43.59 41.89 -18.02
N ARG A 266 43.21 41.01 -18.95
CA ARG A 266 43.81 40.91 -20.30
C ARG A 266 42.93 41.52 -21.40
N GLY A 267 41.68 41.82 -21.11
CA GLY A 267 40.80 42.63 -21.95
C GLY A 267 40.85 44.08 -21.53
#